data_AF-A0A9E0Y8N5-F1
#
_entry.id   AF-A0A9E0Y8N5-F1
#
_cell.length_a   1.000
_cell.length_b   1.000
_cell.length_c   1.000
_cell.angle_alpha   90.00
_cell.angle_beta   90.00
_cell.angle_gamma   90.00
#
_symmetry.space_group_name_H-M   'P 1'
#
loop_
_entity.id
_entity.type
_entity.pdbx_description
1 polymer ?
#
loop_
_entity_poly.entity_id
_entity_poly.type
_entity_poly.pdbx_seq_one_letter_code
_entity_poly.pdbx_strand_id
1 'polypeptide(L)'
;MKISQICLDIIKKWEGYRPDAYLDPVGIPTIGYGTIRYPNGKKVRLGDQISEVEAEAFLKFDVDDTVANLEAPLRGIALTQNQFDALVSLCYNIGVGGFLTSTVLRKLKEGDFKAAAAGFDLWNKGTVGGVKMPLPGLIKRRKEERDLFEQAGAGGKPIDVAESVQDRVTRLAGFREGADNVLVGYAGDEVVEILVLKSALKEDFVATLQQYKNAREFRLAEAGEKIPAGKRTEVVGNGQTIPVAAEKPTLERKLLLFGMQDDDPGVTGSDIREMQQRLTDLGFYDRELNGIFDRATDDAIRKFQAECFGTAEADGKVGPKTWGKLWGADSVAKPPPEPAGPVRDGVNYLLLTKTGQKETNGCFKLRLDYVKNGQKADSMLVRSGQPSRQFFRKGKDSVQGSFEPIPEGKWFVHDIQWAGGKDVYNGPVWNSGLGPAKLLLEFVPPKGTNRVAIMMHLDWNKSTYPGTAGCVGIDSITDFKRLVGWLRETDPRDLYVDWGLGSVKLP
;
A
#
# COMPACT_ATOMS: atom_id res chain seq x y z
N MET A 1 -22.94 -9.97 -4.86
CA MET A 1 -22.79 -10.72 -3.59
C MET A 1 -21.32 -10.74 -3.22
N LYS A 2 -20.97 -10.97 -1.95
CA LYS A 2 -19.57 -11.12 -1.49
C LYS A 2 -19.36 -12.56 -1.02
N ILE A 3 -18.14 -13.07 -1.06
CA ILE A 3 -17.83 -14.45 -0.58
C ILE A 3 -17.92 -14.55 0.95
N SER A 4 -18.15 -15.74 1.49
CA SER A 4 -17.95 -16.03 2.92
C SER A 4 -16.58 -16.67 3.20
N GLN A 5 -16.25 -16.86 4.48
CA GLN A 5 -15.05 -17.59 4.90
C GLN A 5 -15.07 -19.05 4.43
N ILE A 6 -16.26 -19.64 4.29
CA ILE A 6 -16.42 -21.00 3.76
C ILE A 6 -15.85 -21.09 2.34
N CYS A 7 -16.05 -20.07 1.51
CA CYS A 7 -15.50 -20.02 0.16
C CYS A 7 -13.96 -20.06 0.18
N LEU A 8 -13.33 -19.21 1.00
CA LEU A 8 -11.88 -19.18 1.13
C LEU A 8 -11.34 -20.50 1.66
N ASP A 9 -11.98 -21.08 2.68
CA ASP A 9 -11.51 -22.32 3.32
C ASP A 9 -11.56 -23.50 2.33
N ILE A 10 -12.61 -23.60 1.51
CA ILE A 10 -12.69 -24.63 0.46
C ILE A 10 -11.58 -24.42 -0.58
N ILE A 11 -11.37 -23.20 -1.06
CA ILE A 11 -10.33 -22.94 -2.05
C ILE A 11 -8.94 -23.24 -1.46
N LYS A 12 -8.64 -22.77 -0.25
CA LYS A 12 -7.39 -23.05 0.47
C LYS A 12 -7.10 -24.54 0.59
N LYS A 13 -8.13 -25.32 0.98
CA LYS A 13 -8.01 -26.78 1.13
C LYS A 13 -7.60 -27.46 -0.18
N TRP A 14 -8.14 -27.02 -1.31
CA TRP A 14 -7.92 -27.66 -2.61
C TRP A 14 -6.69 -27.14 -3.35
N GLU A 15 -6.35 -25.85 -3.24
CA GLU A 15 -5.11 -25.30 -3.81
C GLU A 15 -3.89 -25.75 -2.99
N GLY A 16 -4.01 -25.74 -1.66
CA GLY A 16 -2.94 -26.06 -0.73
C GLY A 16 -1.88 -24.97 -0.65
N TYR A 17 -1.38 -24.70 0.57
CA TYR A 17 -0.37 -23.68 0.78
C TYR A 17 1.02 -24.14 0.28
N ARG A 18 1.72 -23.23 -0.41
CA ARG A 18 3.13 -23.36 -0.79
C ARG A 18 3.93 -22.11 -0.37
N PRO A 19 4.83 -22.19 0.62
CA PRO A 19 5.60 -21.04 1.10
C PRO A 19 6.64 -20.53 0.10
N ASP A 20 7.12 -21.41 -0.79
CA ASP A 20 8.13 -21.10 -1.79
C ASP A 20 7.53 -21.22 -3.21
N ALA A 21 7.95 -20.32 -4.11
CA ALA A 21 7.50 -20.36 -5.51
C ALA A 21 7.93 -21.65 -6.22
N TYR A 22 7.00 -22.26 -6.96
CA TYR A 22 7.18 -23.50 -7.70
C TYR A 22 6.64 -23.37 -9.14
N LEU A 23 7.01 -24.29 -10.03
CA LEU A 23 6.38 -24.39 -11.35
C LEU A 23 5.14 -25.28 -11.26
N ASP A 24 4.00 -24.75 -11.68
CA ASP A 24 2.77 -25.54 -11.82
C ASP A 24 2.89 -26.60 -12.95
N PRO A 25 1.90 -27.50 -13.14
CA PRO A 25 1.96 -28.53 -14.17
C PRO A 25 2.07 -28.02 -15.62
N VAL A 26 1.81 -26.74 -15.88
CA VAL A 26 1.95 -26.11 -17.21
C VAL A 26 3.16 -25.17 -17.31
N GLY A 27 4.01 -25.14 -16.28
CA GLY A 27 5.29 -24.41 -16.25
C GLY A 27 5.18 -22.95 -15.83
N ILE A 28 4.10 -22.54 -15.16
CA ILE A 28 3.91 -21.16 -14.68
C ILE A 28 4.40 -21.05 -13.22
N PRO A 29 5.30 -20.11 -12.89
CA PRO A 29 5.66 -19.81 -11.51
C PRO A 29 4.44 -19.45 -10.67
N THR A 30 4.25 -20.17 -9.57
CA THR A 30 3.08 -20.11 -8.69
C THR A 30 3.53 -20.16 -7.24
N ILE A 31 2.84 -19.46 -6.34
CA ILE A 31 3.16 -19.42 -4.91
C ILE A 31 1.88 -19.33 -4.06
N GLY A 32 1.96 -19.64 -2.76
CA GLY A 32 0.84 -19.51 -1.83
C GLY A 32 -0.29 -20.48 -2.17
N TYR A 33 -1.51 -19.96 -2.34
CA TYR A 33 -2.71 -20.70 -2.71
C TYR A 33 -3.06 -20.53 -4.20
N GLY A 34 -2.09 -20.75 -5.09
CA GLY A 34 -2.31 -20.68 -6.55
C GLY A 34 -2.06 -19.29 -7.17
N THR A 35 -1.45 -18.36 -6.44
CA THR A 35 -1.15 -17.02 -6.95
C THR A 35 -0.03 -17.09 -8.00
N ILE A 36 -0.29 -16.54 -9.20
CA ILE A 36 0.67 -16.42 -10.32
C ILE A 36 1.09 -14.98 -10.61
N ARG A 37 0.30 -14.03 -10.11
CA ARG A 37 0.52 -12.59 -10.24
C ARG A 37 0.11 -11.94 -8.93
N TYR A 38 0.99 -11.14 -8.36
CA TYR A 38 0.69 -10.40 -7.15
C TYR A 38 -0.32 -9.27 -7.42
N PRO A 39 -0.99 -8.72 -6.39
CA PRO A 39 -1.90 -7.58 -6.54
C PRO A 39 -1.28 -6.37 -7.26
N ASN A 40 0.06 -6.23 -7.18
CA ASN A 40 0.83 -5.20 -7.88
C ASN A 40 1.01 -5.44 -9.39
N GLY A 41 0.44 -6.51 -9.93
CA GLY A 41 0.53 -6.87 -11.34
C GLY A 41 1.83 -7.58 -11.74
N LYS A 42 2.84 -7.70 -10.86
CA LYS A 42 4.07 -8.45 -11.15
C LYS A 42 3.81 -9.95 -11.10
N LYS A 43 4.44 -10.68 -12.01
CA LYS A 43 4.42 -12.14 -12.02
C LYS A 43 5.29 -12.69 -10.89
N VAL A 44 4.86 -13.81 -10.32
CA VAL A 44 5.66 -14.62 -9.39
C VAL A 44 6.94 -15.07 -10.08
N ARG A 45 8.03 -15.15 -9.31
CA ARG A 45 9.34 -15.62 -9.78
C ARG A 45 9.82 -16.77 -8.91
N LEU A 46 10.55 -17.70 -9.50
CA LEU A 46 11.22 -18.75 -8.73
C LEU A 46 12.19 -18.11 -7.74
N GLY A 47 12.15 -18.60 -6.49
CA GLY A 47 12.89 -18.03 -5.37
C GLY A 47 12.10 -17.00 -4.55
N ASP A 48 10.92 -16.57 -4.99
CA ASP A 48 10.02 -15.79 -4.13
C ASP A 48 9.56 -16.63 -2.94
N GLN A 49 9.42 -15.99 -1.77
CA GLN A 49 8.88 -16.59 -0.55
C GLN A 49 7.68 -15.80 -0.02
N ILE A 50 6.74 -16.51 0.61
CA ILE A 50 5.52 -15.91 1.14
C ILE A 50 5.09 -16.59 2.44
N SER A 51 4.64 -15.82 3.42
CA SER A 51 3.97 -16.37 4.61
C SER A 51 2.54 -16.83 4.28
N GLU A 52 1.98 -17.72 5.09
CA GLU A 52 0.63 -18.24 4.86
C GLU A 52 -0.43 -17.15 4.91
N VAL A 53 -0.24 -16.15 5.77
CA VAL A 53 -1.16 -15.02 5.89
C VAL A 53 -1.11 -14.12 4.65
N GLU A 54 0.08 -13.84 4.12
CA GLU A 54 0.22 -13.13 2.85
C GLU A 54 -0.43 -13.92 1.71
N ALA A 55 -0.27 -15.25 1.71
CA ALA A 55 -0.91 -16.13 0.72
C ALA A 55 -2.44 -16.12 0.84
N GLU A 56 -3.00 -16.13 2.05
CA GLU A 56 -4.45 -15.98 2.27
C GLU A 56 -4.96 -14.64 1.78
N ALA A 57 -4.20 -13.57 2.03
CA ALA A 57 -4.53 -12.25 1.55
C ALA A 57 -4.59 -12.29 0.01
N PHE A 58 -3.50 -12.69 -0.66
CA PHE A 58 -3.45 -12.75 -2.13
C PHE A 58 -4.53 -13.66 -2.71
N LEU A 59 -4.83 -14.79 -2.07
CA LEU A 59 -5.98 -15.62 -2.43
C LEU A 59 -7.28 -14.82 -2.43
N LYS A 60 -7.56 -14.09 -1.35
CA LYS A 60 -8.78 -13.27 -1.27
C LYS A 60 -8.81 -12.20 -2.36
N PHE A 61 -7.67 -11.60 -2.70
CA PHE A 61 -7.59 -10.64 -3.82
C PHE A 61 -7.95 -11.31 -5.15
N ASP A 62 -7.40 -12.48 -5.44
CA ASP A 62 -7.69 -13.24 -6.66
C ASP A 62 -9.16 -13.71 -6.71
N VAL A 63 -9.72 -14.06 -5.56
CA VAL A 63 -11.14 -14.42 -5.42
C VAL A 63 -12.05 -13.20 -5.59
N ASP A 64 -11.67 -12.02 -5.10
CA ASP A 64 -12.41 -10.77 -5.33
C ASP A 64 -12.48 -10.44 -6.84
N ASP A 65 -11.40 -10.69 -7.61
CA ASP A 65 -11.41 -10.55 -9.07
C ASP A 65 -12.31 -11.60 -9.75
N THR A 66 -12.28 -12.84 -9.25
CA THR A 66 -13.21 -13.89 -9.70
C THR A 66 -14.67 -13.49 -9.47
N VAL A 67 -14.98 -12.91 -8.31
CA VAL A 67 -16.31 -12.39 -7.98
C VAL A 67 -16.73 -11.29 -8.94
N ALA A 68 -15.85 -10.32 -9.24
CA ALA A 68 -16.15 -9.23 -10.17
C ALA A 68 -16.54 -9.77 -11.56
N ASN A 69 -15.84 -10.81 -12.04
CA ASN A 69 -16.15 -11.46 -13.31
C ASN A 69 -17.49 -12.24 -13.30
N LEU A 70 -18.01 -12.58 -12.13
CA LEU A 70 -19.29 -13.29 -11.96
C LEU A 70 -20.50 -12.37 -11.79
N GLU A 71 -20.30 -11.06 -11.55
CA GLU A 71 -21.38 -10.10 -11.29
C GLU A 71 -22.37 -9.99 -12.47
N ALA A 72 -21.87 -9.79 -13.68
CA ALA A 72 -22.73 -9.66 -14.86
C ALA A 72 -23.38 -11.00 -15.27
N PRO A 73 -22.66 -12.15 -15.31
CA PRO A 73 -23.24 -13.45 -15.67
C PRO A 73 -24.34 -13.95 -14.72
N LEU A 74 -24.25 -13.63 -13.42
CA LEU A 74 -25.20 -14.07 -12.39
C LEU A 74 -26.29 -13.04 -12.09
N ARG A 75 -26.29 -11.89 -12.78
CA ARG A 75 -27.26 -10.82 -12.56
C ARG A 75 -28.69 -11.33 -12.72
N GLY A 76 -29.53 -11.06 -11.72
CA GLY A 76 -30.95 -11.45 -11.72
C GLY A 76 -31.24 -12.87 -11.22
N ILE A 77 -30.21 -13.66 -10.89
CA ILE A 77 -30.38 -15.01 -10.33
C ILE A 77 -30.38 -14.90 -8.81
N ALA A 78 -31.45 -15.36 -8.15
CA ALA A 78 -31.55 -15.38 -6.70
C ALA A 78 -30.74 -16.56 -6.13
N LEU A 79 -29.55 -16.27 -5.61
CA LEU A 79 -28.65 -17.26 -5.03
C LEU A 79 -28.65 -17.16 -3.50
N THR A 80 -28.55 -18.31 -2.82
CA THR A 80 -28.14 -18.32 -1.40
C THR A 80 -26.64 -18.04 -1.28
N GLN A 81 -26.17 -17.68 -0.08
CA GLN A 81 -24.74 -17.44 0.13
C GLN A 81 -23.89 -18.69 -0.18
N ASN A 82 -24.34 -19.88 0.24
CA ASN A 82 -23.64 -21.13 -0.03
C ASN A 82 -23.55 -21.43 -1.53
N GLN A 83 -24.63 -21.20 -2.28
CA GLN A 83 -24.62 -21.33 -3.73
C GLN A 83 -23.63 -20.38 -4.37
N PHE A 84 -23.62 -19.11 -3.94
CA PHE A 84 -22.65 -18.13 -4.45
C PHE A 84 -21.21 -18.54 -4.16
N ASP A 85 -20.90 -18.96 -2.93
CA ASP A 85 -19.55 -19.41 -2.52
C ASP A 85 -19.08 -20.64 -3.32
N ALA A 86 -19.96 -21.61 -3.56
CA ALA A 86 -19.66 -22.79 -4.37
C ALA A 86 -19.38 -22.43 -5.84
N LEU A 87 -20.17 -21.51 -6.42
CA LEU A 87 -19.95 -21.03 -7.79
C LEU A 87 -18.64 -20.27 -7.93
N VAL A 88 -18.27 -19.46 -6.93
CA VAL A 88 -16.99 -18.76 -6.90
C VAL A 88 -15.83 -19.76 -6.81
N SER A 89 -15.89 -20.78 -5.93
CA SER A 89 -14.86 -21.83 -5.85
C SER A 89 -14.71 -22.61 -7.16
N LEU A 90 -15.83 -22.96 -7.80
CA LEU A 90 -15.82 -23.61 -9.11
C LEU A 90 -15.17 -22.72 -10.16
N CYS A 91 -15.59 -21.45 -10.27
CA CYS A 91 -15.08 -20.48 -11.23
C CYS A 91 -13.59 -20.22 -11.03
N TYR A 92 -13.13 -20.09 -9.78
CA TYR A 92 -11.71 -19.94 -9.45
C TYR A 92 -10.89 -21.11 -10.02
N ASN A 93 -11.38 -22.33 -9.89
CA ASN A 93 -10.68 -23.52 -10.38
C ASN A 93 -10.67 -23.68 -11.89
N ILE A 94 -11.80 -23.45 -12.56
CA ILE A 94 -11.96 -23.73 -14.01
C ILE A 94 -11.72 -22.49 -14.87
N GLY A 95 -11.50 -21.34 -14.24
CA GLY A 95 -11.40 -20.03 -14.86
C GLY A 95 -12.75 -19.46 -15.32
N VAL A 96 -12.78 -18.14 -15.48
CA VAL A 96 -13.96 -17.40 -15.94
C VAL A 96 -14.48 -17.94 -17.28
N GLY A 97 -13.60 -18.20 -18.24
CA GLY A 97 -13.99 -18.76 -19.55
C GLY A 97 -14.66 -20.14 -19.45
N GLY A 98 -14.16 -21.00 -18.56
CA GLY A 98 -14.76 -22.31 -18.28
C GLY A 98 -16.14 -22.15 -17.64
N PHE A 99 -16.26 -21.27 -16.66
CA PHE A 99 -17.54 -21.01 -15.99
C PHE A 99 -18.60 -20.44 -16.92
N LEU A 100 -18.25 -19.45 -17.76
CA LEU A 100 -19.18 -18.80 -18.69
C LEU A 100 -19.81 -19.76 -19.71
N THR A 101 -19.07 -20.82 -20.07
CA THR A 101 -19.53 -21.86 -21.02
C THR A 101 -20.10 -23.10 -20.32
N SER A 102 -20.18 -23.08 -18.99
CA SER A 102 -20.56 -24.25 -18.19
C SER A 102 -22.05 -24.57 -18.28
N THR A 103 -22.36 -25.87 -18.15
CA THR A 103 -23.74 -26.32 -17.92
C THR A 103 -24.31 -25.75 -16.62
N VAL A 104 -23.47 -25.51 -15.60
CA VAL A 104 -23.87 -24.90 -14.33
C VAL A 104 -24.53 -23.53 -14.56
N LEU A 105 -23.83 -22.59 -15.23
CA LEU A 105 -24.36 -21.26 -15.48
C LEU A 105 -25.61 -21.29 -16.38
N ARG A 106 -25.61 -22.13 -17.41
CA ARG A 106 -26.76 -22.30 -18.29
C ARG A 106 -28.00 -22.74 -17.51
N LYS A 107 -27.87 -23.75 -16.65
CA LYS A 107 -28.97 -24.26 -15.82
C LYS A 107 -29.45 -23.29 -14.75
N LEU A 108 -28.54 -22.50 -14.16
CA LEU A 108 -28.91 -21.41 -13.26
C LEU A 108 -29.80 -20.36 -13.96
N LYS A 109 -29.46 -19.97 -15.19
CA LYS A 109 -30.25 -19.01 -15.98
C LYS A 109 -31.63 -19.55 -16.38
N GLU A 110 -31.75 -20.88 -16.49
CA GLU A 110 -33.03 -21.58 -16.70
C GLU A 110 -33.83 -21.74 -15.39
N GLY A 111 -33.29 -21.35 -14.24
CA GLY A 111 -33.91 -21.55 -12.92
C GLY A 111 -33.83 -23.00 -12.39
N ASP A 112 -33.06 -23.87 -13.04
CA ASP A 112 -32.92 -25.29 -12.70
C ASP A 112 -31.68 -25.51 -11.81
N PHE A 113 -31.83 -25.17 -10.53
CA PHE A 113 -30.76 -25.26 -9.53
C PHE A 113 -30.28 -26.71 -9.31
N LYS A 114 -31.18 -27.69 -9.44
CA LYS A 114 -30.84 -29.10 -9.28
C LYS A 114 -29.95 -29.58 -10.42
N ALA A 115 -30.27 -29.23 -11.66
CA ALA A 115 -29.39 -29.54 -12.79
C ALA A 115 -28.10 -28.72 -12.78
N ALA A 116 -28.13 -27.48 -12.25
CA ALA A 116 -26.93 -26.70 -12.04
C ALA A 116 -25.95 -27.40 -11.07
N ALA A 117 -26.46 -27.92 -9.94
CA ALA A 117 -25.68 -28.69 -8.97
C ALA A 117 -25.04 -29.94 -9.60
N ALA A 118 -25.81 -30.71 -10.39
CA ALA A 118 -25.27 -31.85 -11.13
C ALA A 118 -24.19 -31.46 -12.16
N GLY A 119 -24.23 -30.22 -12.68
CA GLY A 119 -23.26 -29.70 -13.63
C GLY A 119 -21.84 -29.55 -13.06
N PHE A 120 -21.65 -29.53 -11.74
CA PHE A 120 -20.32 -29.50 -11.11
C PHE A 120 -19.51 -30.74 -11.49
N ASP A 121 -20.14 -31.92 -11.54
CA ASP A 121 -19.47 -33.21 -11.80
C ASP A 121 -18.83 -33.29 -13.20
N LEU A 122 -19.27 -32.43 -14.14
CA LEU A 122 -18.71 -32.36 -15.49
C LEU A 122 -17.31 -31.75 -15.53
N TRP A 123 -16.93 -30.98 -14.51
CA TRP A 123 -15.66 -30.26 -14.41
C TRP A 123 -14.62 -31.04 -13.59
N ASN A 124 -14.46 -32.32 -13.92
CA ASN A 124 -13.61 -33.26 -13.19
C ASN A 124 -12.38 -33.75 -13.97
N LYS A 125 -12.14 -33.25 -15.19
CA LYS A 125 -11.08 -33.75 -16.08
C LYS A 125 -9.91 -32.77 -16.22
N GLY A 126 -8.69 -33.31 -16.29
CA GLY A 126 -7.48 -32.59 -16.69
C GLY A 126 -6.72 -33.34 -17.78
N THR A 127 -5.74 -32.69 -18.39
CA THR A 127 -4.90 -33.29 -19.43
C THR A 127 -3.67 -33.92 -18.77
N VAL A 128 -3.53 -35.24 -18.87
CA VAL A 128 -2.36 -36.00 -18.38
C VAL A 128 -1.77 -36.75 -19.57
N GLY A 129 -0.51 -36.47 -19.89
CA GLY A 129 0.14 -37.07 -21.07
C GLY A 129 -0.57 -36.78 -22.40
N GLY A 130 -1.17 -35.58 -22.54
CA GLY A 130 -1.91 -35.17 -23.74
C GLY A 130 -3.36 -35.70 -23.83
N VAL A 131 -3.81 -36.51 -22.88
CA VAL A 131 -5.15 -37.10 -22.87
C VAL A 131 -6.00 -36.50 -21.76
N LYS A 132 -7.25 -36.13 -22.08
CA LYS A 132 -8.20 -35.56 -21.11
C LYS A 132 -8.89 -36.68 -20.33
N MET A 133 -8.62 -36.78 -19.03
CA MET A 133 -9.15 -37.85 -18.17
C MET A 133 -9.66 -37.31 -16.82
N PRO A 134 -10.63 -37.99 -16.17
CA PRO A 134 -11.06 -37.62 -14.82
C PRO A 134 -9.92 -37.68 -13.82
N LEU A 135 -9.80 -36.65 -12.98
CA LEU A 135 -8.79 -36.56 -11.93
C LEU A 135 -9.46 -36.79 -10.56
N PRO A 136 -8.98 -37.75 -9.74
CA PRO A 136 -9.56 -38.04 -8.43
C PRO A 136 -9.68 -36.82 -7.51
N GLY A 137 -8.69 -35.91 -7.56
CA GLY A 137 -8.72 -34.64 -6.82
C GLY A 137 -9.89 -33.75 -7.24
N LEU A 138 -10.09 -33.56 -8.55
CA LEU A 138 -11.20 -32.75 -9.06
C LEU A 138 -12.55 -33.39 -8.76
N ILE A 139 -12.68 -34.72 -8.83
CA ILE A 139 -13.94 -35.41 -8.47
C ILE A 139 -14.33 -35.08 -7.01
N LYS A 140 -13.38 -35.17 -6.09
CA LYS A 140 -13.62 -34.85 -4.67
C LYS A 140 -13.92 -33.36 -4.46
N ARG A 141 -13.20 -32.46 -5.16
CA ARG A 141 -13.46 -31.01 -5.13
C ARG A 141 -14.85 -30.66 -5.61
N ARG A 142 -15.25 -31.19 -6.78
CA ARG A 142 -16.58 -30.97 -7.35
C ARG A 142 -17.69 -31.47 -6.44
N LYS A 143 -17.49 -32.61 -5.79
CA LYS A 143 -18.44 -33.12 -4.78
C LYS A 143 -18.60 -32.14 -3.62
N GLU A 144 -17.51 -31.65 -3.04
CA GLU A 144 -17.56 -30.74 -1.89
C GLU A 144 -18.19 -29.38 -2.24
N GLU A 145 -17.86 -28.83 -3.42
CA GLU A 145 -18.48 -27.61 -3.92
C GLU A 145 -19.97 -27.81 -4.21
N ARG A 146 -20.37 -28.96 -4.78
CA ARG A 146 -21.78 -29.30 -4.99
C ARG A 146 -22.52 -29.46 -3.66
N ASP A 147 -21.93 -30.18 -2.70
CA ASP A 147 -22.53 -30.38 -1.38
C ASP A 147 -22.78 -29.02 -0.70
N LEU A 148 -21.85 -28.06 -0.82
CA LEU A 148 -22.06 -26.68 -0.36
C LEU A 148 -23.21 -26.01 -1.12
N PHE A 149 -23.24 -26.11 -2.46
CA PHE A 149 -24.28 -25.53 -3.30
C PHE A 149 -25.69 -26.05 -2.95
N GLU A 150 -25.81 -27.33 -2.63
CA GLU A 150 -27.08 -28.01 -2.28
C GLU A 150 -27.47 -27.84 -0.81
N GLN A 151 -26.54 -27.40 0.06
CA GLN A 151 -26.81 -27.22 1.48
C GLN A 151 -27.87 -26.14 1.72
N ALA A 152 -28.96 -26.53 2.39
CA ALA A 152 -30.04 -25.63 2.74
C ALA A 152 -29.59 -24.52 3.73
N GLY A 153 -30.04 -23.28 3.48
CA GLY A 153 -29.76 -22.11 4.32
C GLY A 153 -28.71 -21.15 3.75
N ALA A 154 -28.54 -20.01 4.41
CA ALA A 154 -27.56 -18.98 4.02
C ALA A 154 -26.21 -19.16 4.76
N GLY A 155 -25.76 -20.41 4.95
CA GLY A 155 -24.78 -20.82 5.98
C GLY A 155 -23.48 -19.99 6.08
N GLY A 156 -22.97 -19.46 4.97
CA GLY A 156 -21.88 -18.49 4.97
C GLY A 156 -22.34 -17.08 5.39
N LYS A 157 -21.64 -16.42 6.32
CA LYS A 157 -21.75 -14.96 6.45
C LYS A 157 -20.76 -14.32 5.47
N PRO A 158 -21.21 -13.44 4.55
CA PRO A 158 -20.28 -12.78 3.64
C PRO A 158 -19.18 -12.06 4.43
N ILE A 159 -17.93 -12.28 4.01
CA ILE A 159 -16.78 -11.51 4.45
C ILE A 159 -16.91 -10.11 3.85
N ASP A 160 -16.67 -9.10 4.69
CA ASP A 160 -16.55 -7.72 4.26
C ASP A 160 -17.82 -7.18 3.54
N VAL A 161 -18.90 -7.05 4.31
CA VAL A 161 -20.17 -6.44 3.89
C VAL A 161 -20.13 -4.90 3.84
N ALA A 162 -19.03 -4.29 4.27
CA ALA A 162 -18.88 -2.84 4.28
C ALA A 162 -18.31 -2.37 2.93
N GLU A 163 -19.10 -1.63 2.15
CA GLU A 163 -18.62 -1.00 0.92
C GLU A 163 -17.65 0.14 1.22
N SER A 164 -16.51 0.18 0.48
CA SER A 164 -15.57 1.31 0.57
C SER A 164 -16.33 2.61 0.51
N VAL A 165 -16.00 3.55 1.39
CA VAL A 165 -16.58 4.89 1.32
C VAL A 165 -16.39 5.44 -0.10
N GLN A 166 -15.23 5.18 -0.72
CA GLN A 166 -14.98 5.49 -2.13
C GLN A 166 -15.79 4.65 -3.13
N ASP A 167 -16.11 3.38 -2.84
CA ASP A 167 -16.92 2.53 -3.72
C ASP A 167 -18.39 2.99 -3.76
N ARG A 168 -18.87 3.69 -2.72
CA ARG A 168 -20.20 4.30 -2.72
C ARG A 168 -20.31 5.49 -3.68
N VAL A 169 -19.18 6.06 -4.10
CA VAL A 169 -19.17 7.23 -4.99
C VAL A 169 -19.57 6.81 -6.39
N THR A 170 -20.72 7.32 -6.86
CA THR A 170 -21.24 7.08 -8.20
C THR A 170 -21.10 8.31 -9.09
N ARG A 171 -20.94 9.50 -8.50
CA ARG A 171 -20.78 10.78 -9.20
C ARG A 171 -19.67 11.62 -8.58
N LEU A 172 -18.90 12.28 -9.44
CA LEU A 172 -17.82 13.19 -9.06
C LEU A 172 -18.12 14.60 -9.59
N ALA A 173 -17.78 15.63 -8.82
CA ALA A 173 -17.80 17.02 -9.27
C ALA A 173 -16.47 17.72 -9.00
N GLY A 174 -15.92 18.37 -10.02
CA GLY A 174 -14.70 19.17 -9.93
C GLY A 174 -15.00 20.65 -9.75
N PHE A 175 -14.43 21.26 -8.73
CA PHE A 175 -14.51 22.68 -8.41
C PHE A 175 -13.12 23.30 -8.46
N ARG A 176 -13.07 24.63 -8.48
CA ARG A 176 -11.84 25.41 -8.38
C ARG A 176 -11.90 26.33 -7.17
N GLU A 177 -10.88 26.29 -6.33
CA GLU A 177 -10.73 27.17 -5.17
C GLU A 177 -9.35 27.81 -5.22
N GLY A 178 -9.28 29.04 -5.77
CA GLY A 178 -8.00 29.70 -6.05
C GLY A 178 -7.15 28.91 -7.05
N ALA A 179 -5.97 28.48 -6.61
CA ALA A 179 -5.05 27.66 -7.42
C ALA A 179 -5.35 26.15 -7.33
N ASP A 180 -6.15 25.72 -6.36
CA ASP A 180 -6.39 24.32 -6.09
C ASP A 180 -7.58 23.78 -6.88
N ASN A 181 -7.47 22.51 -7.29
CA ASN A 181 -8.60 21.73 -7.80
C ASN A 181 -9.25 21.00 -6.63
N VAL A 182 -10.57 21.13 -6.47
CA VAL A 182 -11.32 20.44 -5.42
C VAL A 182 -12.24 19.42 -6.06
N LEU A 183 -12.06 18.15 -5.72
CA LEU A 183 -12.90 17.05 -6.20
C LEU A 183 -13.85 16.63 -5.09
N VAL A 184 -15.15 16.58 -5.39
CA VAL A 184 -16.18 16.14 -4.45
C VAL A 184 -16.82 14.85 -4.96
N GLY A 185 -16.79 13.80 -4.14
CA GLY A 185 -17.44 12.53 -4.41
C GLY A 185 -18.81 12.44 -3.76
N TYR A 186 -19.78 11.94 -4.52
CA TYR A 186 -21.17 11.79 -4.10
C TYR A 186 -21.67 10.35 -4.22
N ALA A 187 -22.45 9.94 -3.23
CA ALA A 187 -23.30 8.75 -3.26
C ALA A 187 -24.76 9.21 -3.28
N GLY A 188 -25.36 9.33 -4.48
CA GLY A 188 -26.61 10.07 -4.63
C GLY A 188 -26.40 11.55 -4.33
N ASP A 189 -27.07 12.06 -3.30
CA ASP A 189 -26.95 13.45 -2.84
C ASP A 189 -26.00 13.62 -1.64
N GLU A 190 -25.55 12.52 -1.03
CA GLU A 190 -24.63 12.55 0.11
C GLU A 190 -23.21 12.90 -0.36
N VAL A 191 -22.58 13.89 0.29
CA VAL A 191 -21.16 14.18 0.12
C VAL A 191 -20.35 13.13 0.88
N VAL A 192 -19.62 12.32 0.13
CA VAL A 192 -18.85 11.19 0.66
C VAL A 192 -17.44 11.63 1.05
N GLU A 193 -16.78 12.40 0.19
CA GLU A 193 -15.42 12.87 0.41
C GLU A 193 -15.16 14.16 -0.36
N ILE A 194 -14.34 15.05 0.21
CA ILE A 194 -13.87 16.29 -0.43
C ILE A 194 -12.34 16.22 -0.47
N LEU A 195 -11.81 16.17 -1.69
CA LEU A 195 -10.38 16.10 -1.96
C LEU A 195 -9.89 17.46 -2.48
N VAL A 196 -8.82 17.98 -1.87
CA VAL A 196 -8.14 19.20 -2.34
C VAL A 196 -6.84 18.78 -2.99
N LEU A 197 -6.78 18.82 -4.32
CA LEU A 197 -5.61 18.40 -5.07
C LEU A 197 -4.59 19.53 -5.09
N LYS A 198 -3.49 19.30 -4.37
CA LYS A 198 -2.35 20.22 -4.25
C LYS A 198 -1.34 20.07 -5.39
N SER A 199 -1.72 19.35 -6.45
CA SER A 199 -0.92 19.15 -7.66
C SER A 199 -1.55 19.86 -8.85
N ALA A 200 -0.71 20.49 -9.66
CA ALA A 200 -1.09 21.08 -10.94
C ALA A 200 -0.99 20.07 -12.11
N LEU A 201 -0.47 18.85 -11.87
CA LEU A 201 -0.27 17.85 -12.90
C LEU A 201 -1.58 17.17 -13.28
N LYS A 202 -1.79 17.02 -14.59
CA LYS A 202 -2.99 16.37 -15.14
C LYS A 202 -3.02 14.88 -14.79
N GLU A 203 -1.86 14.24 -14.75
CA GLU A 203 -1.69 12.82 -14.45
C GLU A 203 -2.14 12.52 -13.01
N ASP A 204 -1.82 13.41 -12.07
CA ASP A 204 -2.26 13.30 -10.68
C ASP A 204 -3.78 13.44 -10.54
N PHE A 205 -4.38 14.33 -11.33
CA PHE A 205 -5.84 14.44 -11.41
C PHE A 205 -6.46 13.14 -11.93
N VAL A 206 -5.96 12.61 -13.06
CA VAL A 206 -6.46 11.35 -13.65
C VAL A 206 -6.30 10.18 -12.69
N ALA A 207 -5.13 10.04 -12.04
CA ALA A 207 -4.89 9.01 -11.04
C ALA A 207 -5.86 9.11 -9.86
N THR A 208 -6.16 10.34 -9.41
CA THR A 208 -7.14 10.59 -8.34
C THR A 208 -8.54 10.14 -8.74
N LEU A 209 -8.96 10.41 -9.98
CA LEU A 209 -10.27 9.96 -10.48
C LEU A 209 -10.38 8.44 -10.54
N GLN A 210 -9.31 7.74 -10.93
CA GLN A 210 -9.27 6.28 -11.07
C GLN A 210 -9.48 5.54 -9.74
N GLN A 211 -9.36 6.22 -8.60
CA GLN A 211 -9.68 5.66 -7.29
C GLN A 211 -11.18 5.31 -7.15
N TYR A 212 -12.06 5.98 -7.88
CA TYR A 212 -13.52 5.86 -7.76
C TYR A 212 -14.09 4.94 -8.85
N LYS A 213 -13.88 3.63 -8.69
CA LYS A 213 -14.24 2.61 -9.69
C LYS A 213 -15.72 2.56 -10.05
N ASN A 214 -16.59 3.00 -9.15
CA ASN A 214 -18.04 3.02 -9.34
C ASN A 214 -18.57 4.37 -9.83
N ALA A 215 -17.71 5.40 -9.91
CA ALA A 215 -18.10 6.65 -10.52
C ALA A 215 -18.40 6.42 -12.01
N ARG A 216 -19.60 6.82 -12.44
CA ARG A 216 -20.04 6.77 -13.84
C ARG A 216 -20.21 8.15 -14.44
N GLU A 217 -20.24 9.16 -13.57
CA GLU A 217 -20.45 10.55 -13.95
C GLU A 217 -19.38 11.44 -13.33
N PHE A 218 -18.79 12.29 -14.17
CA PHE A 218 -17.91 13.36 -13.75
C PHE A 218 -18.38 14.66 -14.41
N ARG A 219 -18.50 15.73 -13.62
CA ARG A 219 -18.79 17.07 -14.13
C ARG A 219 -17.89 18.12 -13.52
N LEU A 220 -17.72 19.22 -14.23
CA LEU A 220 -17.19 20.44 -13.63
C LEU A 220 -18.34 21.24 -13.01
N ALA A 221 -18.06 21.91 -11.90
CA ALA A 221 -19.00 22.80 -11.24
C ALA A 221 -19.31 24.02 -12.11
N GLU A 222 -20.55 24.48 -12.06
CA GLU A 222 -20.96 25.68 -12.79
C GLU A 222 -20.40 26.95 -12.12
N ALA A 223 -20.33 28.04 -12.89
CA ALA A 223 -19.88 29.32 -12.36
C ALA A 223 -20.78 29.78 -11.20
N GLY A 224 -20.18 29.97 -10.01
CA GLY A 224 -20.90 30.38 -8.80
C GLY A 224 -21.45 29.23 -7.95
N GLU A 225 -21.35 27.99 -8.41
CA GLU A 225 -21.67 26.82 -7.60
C GLU A 225 -20.69 26.70 -6.42
N LYS A 226 -21.22 26.52 -5.20
CA LYS A 226 -20.42 26.47 -3.98
C LYS A 226 -19.95 25.05 -3.69
N ILE A 227 -18.69 24.91 -3.25
CA ILE A 227 -18.17 23.66 -2.71
C ILE A 227 -18.95 23.33 -1.43
N PRO A 228 -19.51 22.10 -1.30
CA PRO A 228 -20.18 21.69 -0.08
C PRO A 228 -19.29 21.76 1.16
N ALA A 229 -19.90 21.95 2.34
CA ALA A 229 -19.18 21.86 3.61
C ALA A 229 -18.86 20.40 3.93
N GLY A 230 -17.68 20.15 4.52
CA GLY A 230 -17.27 18.82 4.91
C GLY A 230 -15.78 18.75 5.26
N LYS A 231 -15.36 17.59 5.77
CA LYS A 231 -13.94 17.34 6.04
C LYS A 231 -13.19 17.26 4.71
N ARG A 232 -12.10 18.03 4.61
CA ARG A 232 -11.24 18.09 3.43
C ARG A 232 -9.99 17.26 3.64
N THR A 233 -9.63 16.48 2.63
CA THR A 233 -8.39 15.69 2.59
C THR A 233 -7.52 16.26 1.49
N GLU A 234 -6.25 16.55 1.79
CA GLU A 234 -5.32 17.01 0.77
C GLU A 234 -4.83 15.83 -0.06
N VAL A 235 -4.89 15.96 -1.38
CA VAL A 235 -4.24 15.01 -2.29
C VAL A 235 -2.93 15.59 -2.75
N VAL A 236 -1.85 14.91 -2.37
CA VAL A 236 -0.49 15.27 -2.77
C VAL A 236 -0.06 14.41 -3.95
N GLY A 237 0.40 15.09 -5.00
CA GLY A 237 0.80 14.50 -6.27
C GLY A 237 2.03 13.60 -6.20
N ASN A 238 2.23 12.78 -7.23
CA ASN A 238 3.50 12.10 -7.46
C ASN A 238 4.53 13.13 -7.97
N GLY A 239 5.05 13.94 -7.05
CA GLY A 239 6.15 14.85 -7.36
C GLY A 239 6.02 16.30 -6.94
N GLN A 240 5.22 16.66 -5.92
CA GLN A 240 5.48 17.89 -5.13
C GLN A 240 4.54 18.05 -3.92
N THR A 241 5.11 18.45 -2.80
CA THR A 241 4.70 19.64 -2.03
C THR A 241 5.87 20.00 -1.13
N ILE A 242 6.54 21.09 -1.46
CA ILE A 242 7.56 21.71 -0.64
C ILE A 242 7.14 23.16 -0.34
N PRO A 243 7.28 23.63 0.91
CA PRO A 243 7.07 25.03 1.28
C PRO A 243 8.30 25.94 1.04
N VAL A 244 8.03 27.23 0.83
CA VAL A 244 8.97 28.31 0.49
C VAL A 244 9.62 28.91 1.75
N ALA A 245 10.95 29.13 1.73
CA ALA A 245 11.67 29.96 2.71
C ALA A 245 12.11 31.29 2.06
N ALA A 246 12.02 32.38 2.83
CA ALA A 246 11.89 33.74 2.33
C ALA A 246 13.19 34.44 1.89
N GLU A 247 14.39 33.89 2.15
CA GLU A 247 15.64 34.58 1.80
C GLU A 247 16.70 33.61 1.25
N LYS A 248 17.15 33.89 0.02
CA LYS A 248 18.16 33.12 -0.73
C LYS A 248 19.54 33.78 -0.57
N PRO A 249 20.59 33.06 -0.15
CA PRO A 249 21.96 33.56 -0.25
C PRO A 249 22.45 33.55 -1.71
N THR A 250 23.28 34.52 -2.05
CA THR A 250 23.85 34.71 -3.40
C THR A 250 25.06 33.79 -3.60
N LEU A 251 25.06 33.00 -4.67
CA LEU A 251 26.23 32.20 -5.05
C LEU A 251 27.32 33.12 -5.63
N GLU A 252 28.31 33.49 -4.83
CA GLU A 252 29.37 34.41 -5.28
C GLU A 252 30.45 33.77 -6.18
N ARG A 253 30.41 32.46 -6.41
CA ARG A 253 31.50 31.76 -7.11
C ARG A 253 31.00 30.90 -8.27
N LYS A 254 31.46 31.23 -9.47
CA LYS A 254 31.11 30.51 -10.71
C LYS A 254 31.80 29.14 -10.74
N LEU A 255 31.03 28.09 -10.44
CA LEU A 255 31.30 26.66 -10.69
C LEU A 255 32.40 26.02 -9.82
N LEU A 256 31.97 25.15 -8.91
CA LEU A 256 32.84 24.18 -8.22
C LEU A 256 32.98 22.93 -9.12
N LEU A 257 34.22 22.55 -9.44
CA LEU A 257 34.60 21.49 -10.38
C LEU A 257 35.46 20.42 -9.69
N PHE A 258 35.34 19.17 -10.14
CA PHE A 258 36.22 18.07 -9.75
C PHE A 258 37.67 18.34 -10.18
N GLY A 259 38.63 18.20 -9.25
CA GLY A 259 40.07 18.32 -9.51
C GLY A 259 40.79 19.49 -8.85
N MET A 260 40.13 20.23 -7.94
CA MET A 260 40.79 21.29 -7.18
C MET A 260 41.65 20.72 -6.03
N GLN A 261 42.88 21.21 -5.86
CA GLN A 261 43.78 20.88 -4.73
C GLN A 261 43.43 21.74 -3.49
N ASP A 262 43.85 21.33 -2.29
CA ASP A 262 43.50 22.01 -1.02
C ASP A 262 43.85 23.51 -0.99
N ASP A 263 44.73 23.98 -1.88
CA ASP A 263 45.19 25.35 -2.04
C ASP A 263 44.51 26.12 -3.21
N ASP A 264 43.60 25.49 -3.96
CA ASP A 264 42.89 26.15 -5.05
C ASP A 264 41.86 27.17 -4.55
N PRO A 265 41.80 28.38 -5.14
CA PRO A 265 40.80 29.40 -4.78
C PRO A 265 39.38 28.86 -5.02
N GLY A 266 38.64 28.60 -3.94
CA GLY A 266 37.25 28.14 -4.01
C GLY A 266 36.98 26.76 -3.42
N VAL A 267 37.99 26.04 -2.90
CA VAL A 267 37.78 24.74 -2.23
C VAL A 267 37.20 24.87 -0.83
N THR A 268 37.39 26.02 -0.18
CA THR A 268 36.83 26.33 1.15
C THR A 268 35.98 27.60 1.13
N GLY A 269 34.84 27.60 1.83
CA GLY A 269 33.94 28.75 1.87
C GLY A 269 32.70 28.54 2.73
N SER A 270 32.08 29.64 3.16
CA SER A 270 30.82 29.62 3.91
C SER A 270 29.66 29.10 3.06
N ASP A 271 29.67 29.39 1.76
CA ASP A 271 28.76 28.86 0.75
C ASP A 271 28.83 27.32 0.63
N ILE A 272 30.03 26.74 0.72
CA ILE A 272 30.24 25.29 0.73
C ILE A 272 29.71 24.68 2.02
N ARG A 273 29.96 25.33 3.16
CA ARG A 273 29.42 24.88 4.46
C ARG A 273 27.89 24.92 4.48
N GLU A 274 27.30 25.97 3.92
CA GLU A 274 25.85 26.11 3.75
C GLU A 274 25.29 25.05 2.79
N MET A 275 26.00 24.72 1.71
CA MET A 275 25.65 23.63 0.80
C MET A 275 25.75 22.26 1.46
N GLN A 276 26.80 21.98 2.21
CA GLN A 276 26.94 20.73 2.97
C GLN A 276 25.83 20.59 4.00
N GLN A 277 25.49 21.68 4.72
CA GLN A 277 24.33 21.71 5.61
C GLN A 277 23.06 21.38 4.83
N ARG A 278 22.88 22.01 3.67
CA ARG A 278 21.71 21.79 2.83
C ARG A 278 21.60 20.36 2.30
N LEU A 279 22.71 19.77 1.87
CA LEU A 279 22.75 18.37 1.46
C LEU A 279 22.51 17.43 2.64
N THR A 280 22.94 17.80 3.85
CA THR A 280 22.63 17.07 5.09
C THR A 280 21.14 17.11 5.37
N ASP A 281 20.53 18.28 5.28
CA ASP A 281 19.08 18.47 5.45
C ASP A 281 18.27 17.67 4.42
N LEU A 282 18.80 17.53 3.20
CA LEU A 282 18.21 16.75 2.11
C LEU A 282 18.57 15.26 2.16
N GLY A 283 19.37 14.82 3.13
CA GLY A 283 19.74 13.40 3.33
C GLY A 283 20.81 12.86 2.37
N PHE A 284 21.55 13.73 1.67
CA PHE A 284 22.62 13.36 0.73
C PHE A 284 24.03 13.45 1.33
N TYR A 285 24.21 14.13 2.46
CA TYR A 285 25.50 14.32 3.15
C TYR A 285 25.43 13.90 4.62
N ASP A 286 26.46 13.20 5.12
CA ASP A 286 26.47 12.57 6.46
C ASP A 286 27.77 12.82 7.25
N ARG A 287 28.57 13.82 6.85
CA ARG A 287 29.86 14.17 7.46
C ARG A 287 29.81 15.51 8.19
N GLU A 288 30.89 15.82 8.91
CA GLU A 288 31.05 17.09 9.61
C GLU A 288 31.11 18.26 8.62
N LEU A 289 30.39 19.35 8.94
CA LEU A 289 30.30 20.54 8.11
C LEU A 289 31.58 21.37 8.23
N ASN A 290 32.57 21.02 7.43
CA ASN A 290 33.90 21.63 7.45
C ASN A 290 34.02 22.83 6.49
N GLY A 291 33.05 23.02 5.58
CA GLY A 291 33.10 24.08 4.57
C GLY A 291 34.13 23.85 3.47
N ILE A 292 34.58 22.60 3.29
CA ILE A 292 35.57 22.16 2.30
C ILE A 292 34.88 21.28 1.26
N PHE A 293 35.01 21.58 -0.03
CA PHE A 293 34.45 20.74 -1.11
C PHE A 293 35.34 19.51 -1.32
N ASP A 294 35.29 18.59 -0.37
CA ASP A 294 36.04 17.34 -0.38
C ASP A 294 35.33 16.24 -1.20
N ARG A 295 35.96 15.06 -1.29
CA ARG A 295 35.38 13.91 -1.99
C ARG A 295 34.00 13.50 -1.46
N ALA A 296 33.77 13.64 -0.15
CA ALA A 296 32.46 13.33 0.44
C ALA A 296 31.39 14.32 -0.05
N THR A 297 31.77 15.58 -0.25
CA THR A 297 30.88 16.64 -0.76
C THR A 297 30.56 16.43 -2.24
N ASP A 298 31.55 16.06 -3.06
CA ASP A 298 31.34 15.65 -4.46
C ASP A 298 30.42 14.43 -4.57
N ASP A 299 30.66 13.39 -3.77
CA ASP A 299 29.84 12.17 -3.75
C ASP A 299 28.38 12.49 -3.39
N ALA A 300 28.15 13.41 -2.44
CA ALA A 300 26.81 13.86 -2.06
C ALA A 300 26.12 14.65 -3.17
N ILE A 301 26.84 15.53 -3.87
CA ILE A 301 26.32 16.27 -5.02
C ILE A 301 25.96 15.32 -6.16
N ARG A 302 26.80 14.33 -6.48
CA ARG A 302 26.50 13.34 -7.52
C ARG A 302 25.26 12.52 -7.19
N LYS A 303 25.09 12.10 -5.93
CA LYS A 303 23.88 11.42 -5.48
C LYS A 303 22.65 12.33 -5.62
N PHE A 304 22.76 13.57 -5.18
CA PHE A 304 21.70 14.57 -5.31
C PHE A 304 21.31 14.82 -6.77
N GLN A 305 22.30 14.98 -7.66
CA GLN A 305 22.07 15.16 -9.10
C GLN A 305 21.49 13.92 -9.77
N ALA A 306 21.97 12.73 -9.41
CA ALA A 306 21.44 11.47 -9.93
C ALA A 306 19.96 11.30 -9.57
N GLU A 307 19.58 11.68 -8.36
CA GLU A 307 18.18 11.66 -7.90
C GLU A 307 17.34 12.74 -8.59
N CYS A 308 17.86 13.95 -8.77
CA CYS A 308 17.10 15.08 -9.31
C CYS A 308 17.03 15.11 -10.84
N PHE A 309 18.05 14.57 -11.53
CA PHE A 309 18.26 14.74 -12.98
C PHE A 309 18.64 13.44 -13.70
N GLY A 310 18.83 12.33 -12.99
CA GLY A 310 19.26 11.05 -13.56
C GLY A 310 20.79 10.86 -13.54
N THR A 311 21.23 9.59 -13.51
CA THR A 311 22.65 9.21 -13.35
C THR A 311 23.56 9.72 -14.48
N ALA A 312 23.02 9.93 -15.68
CA ALA A 312 23.77 10.46 -16.82
C ALA A 312 24.12 11.96 -16.67
N GLU A 313 23.43 12.67 -15.78
CA GLU A 313 23.64 14.10 -15.50
C GLU A 313 24.35 14.35 -14.15
N ALA A 314 24.77 13.30 -13.44
CA ALA A 314 25.43 13.36 -12.14
C ALA A 314 26.93 13.64 -12.25
N ASP A 315 27.27 14.86 -12.69
CA ASP A 315 28.63 15.27 -13.02
C ASP A 315 29.46 15.81 -11.83
N GLY A 316 28.86 15.95 -10.65
CA GLY A 316 29.49 16.47 -9.43
C GLY A 316 29.61 18.01 -9.42
N LYS A 317 29.13 18.68 -10.48
CA LYS A 317 29.34 20.12 -10.69
C LYS A 317 28.16 20.92 -10.16
N VAL A 318 28.45 21.89 -9.31
CA VAL A 318 27.41 22.75 -8.72
C VAL A 318 27.25 24.02 -9.54
N GLY A 319 26.57 23.89 -10.69
CA GLY A 319 26.17 25.01 -11.54
C GLY A 319 24.82 25.62 -11.14
N PRO A 320 24.34 26.68 -11.82
CA PRO A 320 23.07 27.34 -11.53
C PRO A 320 21.83 26.41 -11.51
N LYS A 321 21.87 25.31 -12.27
CA LYS A 321 20.84 24.26 -12.27
C LYS A 321 20.83 23.46 -10.97
N THR A 322 21.99 22.93 -10.56
CA THR A 322 22.17 22.19 -9.31
C THR A 322 21.89 23.09 -8.11
N TRP A 323 22.42 24.33 -8.13
CA TRP A 323 22.18 25.34 -7.09
C TRP A 323 20.68 25.73 -7.04
N GLY A 324 20.07 26.02 -8.19
CA GLY A 324 18.64 26.29 -8.27
C GLY A 324 17.77 25.15 -7.73
N LYS A 325 18.23 23.90 -7.76
CA LYS A 325 17.49 22.74 -7.21
C LYS A 325 17.75 22.54 -5.73
N LEU A 326 18.98 22.73 -5.25
CA LEU A 326 19.35 22.67 -3.83
C LEU A 326 18.58 23.70 -3.00
N TRP A 327 18.44 24.93 -3.51
CA TRP A 327 17.74 26.04 -2.84
C TRP A 327 16.40 26.41 -3.49
N GLY A 328 15.96 25.60 -4.45
CA GLY A 328 14.67 25.75 -5.10
C GLY A 328 13.52 25.38 -4.18
N ALA A 329 12.31 25.69 -4.62
CA ALA A 329 11.06 25.45 -3.91
C ALA A 329 10.69 23.96 -3.72
N ASP A 330 11.69 23.05 -3.66
CA ASP A 330 11.57 21.58 -3.57
C ASP A 330 12.36 20.89 -2.40
N SER A 331 12.58 21.58 -1.28
CA SER A 331 13.19 21.12 -0.04
C SER A 331 12.30 21.29 1.22
N VAL A 332 11.81 20.21 1.85
CA VAL A 332 11.03 20.32 3.11
C VAL A 332 11.93 20.32 4.33
N ALA A 333 11.82 21.36 5.16
CA ALA A 333 12.40 21.44 6.51
C ALA A 333 11.51 20.74 7.57
N LYS A 334 12.15 20.20 8.62
CA LYS A 334 11.49 19.67 9.83
C LYS A 334 10.70 20.82 10.53
N PRO A 335 9.42 20.63 10.91
CA PRO A 335 8.75 21.59 11.78
C PRO A 335 9.42 21.61 13.17
N PRO A 336 9.48 22.77 13.86
CA PRO A 336 9.94 22.84 15.24
C PRO A 336 9.20 21.80 16.09
N PRO A 337 9.87 21.16 17.07
CA PRO A 337 9.18 20.25 17.97
C PRO A 337 7.98 21.00 18.60
N GLU A 338 6.80 20.42 18.43
CA GLU A 338 5.58 20.88 19.11
C GLU A 338 5.85 21.01 20.61
N PRO A 339 5.15 21.92 21.31
CA PRO A 339 5.31 22.12 22.75
C PRO A 339 5.27 20.78 23.47
N ALA A 340 6.39 20.44 24.11
CA ALA A 340 6.54 19.14 24.71
C ALA A 340 5.55 18.99 25.88
N GLY A 341 4.78 17.90 25.86
CA GLY A 341 4.04 17.47 27.04
C GLY A 341 5.00 17.16 28.21
N PRO A 342 4.46 16.92 29.41
CA PRO A 342 5.26 16.57 30.58
C PRO A 342 6.13 15.33 30.28
N VAL A 343 7.44 15.44 30.58
CA VAL A 343 8.41 14.33 30.49
C VAL A 343 7.94 13.17 31.38
N ARG A 344 8.00 11.95 30.86
CA ARG A 344 7.76 10.71 31.62
C ARG A 344 8.94 9.77 31.41
N ASP A 345 9.88 9.79 32.34
CA ASP A 345 11.13 9.01 32.24
C ASP A 345 10.85 7.51 32.05
N GLY A 346 11.58 6.90 31.11
CA GLY A 346 11.49 5.47 30.81
C GLY A 346 10.32 5.04 29.92
N VAL A 347 9.42 5.95 29.53
CA VAL A 347 8.30 5.63 28.64
C VAL A 347 8.71 5.88 27.18
N ASN A 348 8.97 4.80 26.43
CA ASN A 348 9.34 4.85 25.02
C ASN A 348 8.35 4.05 24.17
N TYR A 349 7.82 4.64 23.10
CA TYR A 349 6.87 3.99 22.21
C TYR A 349 6.85 4.64 20.83
N LEU A 350 6.25 3.96 19.87
CA LEU A 350 5.92 4.49 18.55
C LEU A 350 4.44 4.89 18.51
N LEU A 351 4.11 5.98 17.82
CA LEU A 351 2.74 6.45 17.65
C LEU A 351 2.44 6.68 16.17
N LEU A 352 1.43 5.99 15.64
CA LEU A 352 0.98 6.12 14.26
C LEU A 352 -0.35 6.88 14.20
N THR A 353 -0.39 8.01 13.49
CA THR A 353 -1.57 8.89 13.37
C THR A 353 -1.83 9.32 11.93
N LYS A 354 -3.04 9.84 11.66
CA LYS A 354 -3.40 10.39 10.34
C LYS A 354 -2.90 11.81 10.16
N THR A 355 -2.45 12.17 8.95
CA THR A 355 -2.03 13.55 8.61
C THR A 355 -3.11 14.38 7.91
N GLY A 356 -4.22 13.76 7.49
CA GLY A 356 -5.22 14.40 6.64
C GLY A 356 -4.81 14.50 5.16
N GLN A 357 -3.70 13.88 4.79
CA GLN A 357 -3.18 13.85 3.42
C GLN A 357 -3.31 12.46 2.82
N LYS A 358 -3.50 12.42 1.51
CA LYS A 358 -3.67 11.22 0.70
C LYS A 358 -2.83 11.37 -0.57
N GLU A 359 -2.30 10.28 -1.08
CA GLU A 359 -1.61 10.26 -2.36
C GLU A 359 -2.60 10.06 -3.50
N THR A 360 -2.17 10.37 -4.72
CA THR A 360 -2.98 10.23 -5.94
C THR A 360 -3.35 8.79 -6.26
N ASN A 361 -2.67 7.81 -5.68
CA ASN A 361 -3.02 6.40 -5.78
C ASN A 361 -4.20 6.01 -4.86
N GLY A 362 -4.47 6.76 -3.80
CA GLY A 362 -5.49 6.46 -2.80
C GLY A 362 -4.99 6.19 -1.38
N CYS A 363 -3.73 5.89 -1.17
CA CYS A 363 -3.18 5.66 0.17
C CYS A 363 -3.12 6.96 0.96
N PHE A 364 -3.43 6.89 2.25
CA PHE A 364 -3.19 7.98 3.17
C PHE A 364 -1.71 8.09 3.52
N LYS A 365 -1.21 9.33 3.60
CA LYS A 365 0.01 9.62 4.33
C LYS A 365 -0.31 9.59 5.81
N LEU A 366 0.47 8.82 6.54
CA LEU A 366 0.38 8.63 7.97
C LEU A 366 1.66 9.20 8.60
N ARG A 367 1.59 9.55 9.87
CA ARG A 367 2.73 10.04 10.65
C ARG A 367 3.10 8.98 11.69
N LEU A 368 4.34 8.54 11.65
CA LEU A 368 4.94 7.67 12.65
C LEU A 368 5.88 8.49 13.53
N ASP A 369 5.44 8.73 14.76
CA ASP A 369 6.18 9.47 15.78
C ASP A 369 6.97 8.51 16.68
N TYR A 370 8.20 8.88 16.98
CA TYR A 370 9.04 8.23 17.97
C TYR A 370 9.01 9.02 19.28
N VAL A 371 8.47 8.40 20.32
CA VAL A 371 8.35 9.00 21.66
C VAL A 371 9.43 8.41 22.55
N LYS A 372 10.28 9.27 23.11
CA LYS A 372 11.36 8.95 24.03
C LYS A 372 11.14 9.70 25.34
N ASN A 373 11.15 8.99 26.47
CA ASN A 373 10.87 9.56 27.80
C ASN A 373 9.58 10.39 27.84
N GLY A 374 8.52 9.90 27.20
CA GLY A 374 7.22 10.56 27.14
C GLY A 374 7.16 11.80 26.23
N GLN A 375 8.23 12.14 25.52
CA GLN A 375 8.27 13.27 24.58
C GLN A 375 8.52 12.82 23.14
N LYS A 376 7.85 13.46 22.18
CA LYS A 376 8.08 13.22 20.76
C LYS A 376 9.49 13.67 20.38
N ALA A 377 10.39 12.71 20.15
CA ALA A 377 11.79 12.95 19.83
C ALA A 377 12.02 13.08 18.32
N ASP A 378 11.33 12.26 17.52
CA ASP A 378 11.41 12.32 16.07
C ASP A 378 10.12 11.87 15.39
N SER A 379 10.03 12.08 14.08
CA SER A 379 8.85 11.73 13.29
C SER A 379 9.22 11.45 11.83
N MET A 380 8.47 10.55 11.19
CA MET A 380 8.54 10.29 9.76
C MET A 380 7.15 10.10 9.14
N LEU A 381 7.06 10.33 7.82
CA LEU A 381 5.86 10.01 7.06
C LEU A 381 5.94 8.59 6.53
N VAL A 382 4.83 7.86 6.66
CA VAL A 382 4.67 6.49 6.17
C VAL A 382 3.35 6.37 5.41
N ARG A 383 3.16 5.27 4.67
CA ARG A 383 1.98 5.04 3.83
C ARG A 383 1.03 4.02 4.47
N SER A 384 -0.27 4.24 4.30
CA SER A 384 -1.30 3.26 4.64
C SER A 384 -1.37 2.09 3.64
N GLY A 385 -2.20 1.07 3.94
CA GLY A 385 -2.32 -0.17 3.17
C GLY A 385 -2.88 -0.04 1.74
N GLN A 386 -3.79 -0.92 1.33
CA GLN A 386 -4.20 -1.01 -0.08
C GLN A 386 -4.96 0.25 -0.54
N PRO A 387 -4.62 0.90 -1.67
CA PRO A 387 -5.20 2.20 -2.04
C PRO A 387 -6.72 2.18 -2.20
N SER A 388 -7.29 1.06 -2.64
CA SER A 388 -8.74 0.90 -2.82
C SER A 388 -9.51 0.49 -1.56
N ARG A 389 -8.84 0.28 -0.41
CA ARG A 389 -9.46 -0.24 0.82
C ARG A 389 -9.13 0.64 2.04
N GLN A 390 -9.35 1.95 1.95
CA GLN A 390 -8.89 2.92 2.97
C GLN A 390 -9.86 3.11 4.14
N PHE A 391 -10.29 2.01 4.75
CA PHE A 391 -11.10 2.05 5.95
C PHE A 391 -10.27 1.91 7.21
N PHE A 392 -10.40 2.88 8.08
CA PHE A 392 -9.74 2.85 9.38
C PHE A 392 -10.75 2.35 10.41
N ARG A 393 -10.47 1.19 11.00
CA ARG A 393 -11.35 0.52 11.97
C ARG A 393 -10.67 0.42 13.31
N LYS A 394 -11.45 0.18 14.36
CA LYS A 394 -10.92 -0.31 15.64
C LYS A 394 -10.51 -1.77 15.49
N GLY A 395 -9.55 -2.25 16.28
CA GLY A 395 -9.10 -3.65 16.25
C GLY A 395 -10.27 -4.65 16.29
N LYS A 396 -11.23 -4.44 17.20
CA LYS A 396 -12.43 -5.28 17.36
C LYS A 396 -13.39 -5.31 16.16
N ASP A 397 -13.34 -4.29 15.31
CA ASP A 397 -14.24 -4.11 14.16
C ASP A 397 -13.52 -4.50 12.86
N SER A 398 -12.23 -4.85 12.93
CA SER A 398 -11.40 -5.18 11.78
C SER A 398 -11.64 -6.59 11.27
N VAL A 399 -11.53 -6.76 9.95
CA VAL A 399 -11.86 -8.01 9.23
C VAL A 399 -10.58 -8.61 8.66
N GLN A 400 -10.38 -9.93 8.86
CA GLN A 400 -9.24 -10.66 8.29
C GLN A 400 -9.24 -10.58 6.76
N GLY A 401 -8.06 -10.42 6.16
CA GLY A 401 -7.91 -10.32 4.70
C GLY A 401 -8.56 -9.09 4.07
N SER A 402 -9.05 -8.10 4.84
CA SER A 402 -9.71 -6.92 4.26
C SER A 402 -8.77 -6.00 3.47
N PHE A 403 -7.45 -6.17 3.63
CA PHE A 403 -6.41 -5.31 3.08
C PHE A 403 -6.47 -3.83 3.50
N GLU A 404 -7.36 -3.52 4.42
CA GLU A 404 -7.51 -2.20 5.01
C GLU A 404 -6.28 -1.79 5.82
N PRO A 405 -6.04 -0.48 6.00
CA PRO A 405 -5.02 0.02 6.93
C PRO A 405 -5.08 -0.69 8.29
N ILE A 406 -3.90 -0.88 8.88
CA ILE A 406 -3.73 -1.40 10.24
C ILE A 406 -4.77 -0.80 11.19
N PRO A 407 -5.56 -1.61 11.92
CA PRO A 407 -6.63 -1.08 12.74
C PRO A 407 -6.11 -0.39 14.01
N GLU A 408 -6.92 0.54 14.51
CA GLU A 408 -6.68 1.29 15.74
C GLU A 408 -6.51 0.35 16.93
N GLY A 409 -5.50 0.61 17.74
CA GLY A 409 -5.21 -0.15 18.95
C GLY A 409 -3.73 -0.16 19.30
N LYS A 410 -3.38 -1.04 20.26
CA LYS A 410 -2.00 -1.26 20.69
C LYS A 410 -1.42 -2.46 19.93
N TRP A 411 -0.20 -2.31 19.46
CA TRP A 411 0.54 -3.30 18.72
C TRP A 411 1.91 -3.51 19.35
N PHE A 412 2.38 -4.74 19.35
CA PHE A 412 3.74 -5.11 19.71
C PHE A 412 4.61 -5.16 18.45
N VAL A 413 5.79 -4.57 18.54
CA VAL A 413 6.78 -4.50 17.46
C VAL A 413 7.81 -5.60 17.62
N HIS A 414 7.75 -6.61 16.75
CA HIS A 414 8.72 -7.70 16.72
C HIS A 414 10.07 -7.26 16.16
N ASP A 415 11.07 -8.13 16.29
CA ASP A 415 12.40 -7.91 15.73
C ASP A 415 12.40 -7.78 14.20
N ILE A 416 13.38 -7.04 13.70
CA ILE A 416 13.56 -6.83 12.27
C ILE A 416 14.03 -8.13 11.62
N GLN A 417 13.31 -8.54 10.58
CA GLN A 417 13.63 -9.66 9.72
C GLN A 417 14.31 -9.17 8.44
N TRP A 418 15.47 -9.75 8.12
CA TRP A 418 16.28 -9.39 6.97
C TRP A 418 16.34 -10.53 5.97
N ALA A 419 16.05 -10.27 4.70
CA ALA A 419 16.14 -11.27 3.63
C ALA A 419 17.62 -11.54 3.23
N GLY A 420 18.47 -10.52 3.28
CA GLY A 420 19.88 -10.59 2.87
C GLY A 420 20.89 -10.68 4.01
N GLY A 421 20.44 -10.86 5.25
CA GLY A 421 21.27 -10.72 6.46
C GLY A 421 21.17 -9.34 7.12
N LYS A 422 21.61 -9.27 8.38
CA LYS A 422 21.46 -8.07 9.23
C LYS A 422 22.05 -6.83 8.55
N ASP A 423 21.27 -5.73 8.53
CA ASP A 423 21.65 -4.43 7.96
C ASP A 423 21.97 -4.44 6.44
N VAL A 424 21.50 -5.44 5.71
CA VAL A 424 21.63 -5.48 4.25
C VAL A 424 20.39 -4.85 3.61
N TYR A 425 20.46 -3.55 3.34
CA TYR A 425 19.36 -2.74 2.79
C TYR A 425 19.24 -2.77 1.25
N ASN A 426 20.25 -3.29 0.56
CA ASN A 426 20.32 -3.39 -0.91
C ASN A 426 20.46 -4.84 -1.39
N GLY A 427 20.03 -5.80 -0.57
CA GLY A 427 20.20 -7.24 -0.82
C GLY A 427 18.98 -7.91 -1.46
N PRO A 428 18.92 -9.25 -1.40
CA PRO A 428 17.72 -10.01 -1.74
C PRO A 428 16.49 -9.45 -1.03
N VAL A 429 15.33 -9.54 -1.70
CA VAL A 429 14.04 -9.08 -1.17
C VAL A 429 13.15 -10.29 -0.88
N TRP A 430 12.24 -10.18 0.08
CA TRP A 430 11.34 -11.29 0.41
C TRP A 430 10.41 -11.63 -0.76
N ASN A 431 9.86 -10.61 -1.42
CA ASN A 431 9.10 -10.74 -2.65
C ASN A 431 8.97 -9.37 -3.34
N SER A 432 8.19 -9.32 -4.43
CA SER A 432 8.13 -8.13 -5.28
C SER A 432 7.50 -6.87 -4.65
N GLY A 433 6.83 -7.00 -3.49
CA GLY A 433 6.23 -5.90 -2.72
C GLY A 433 6.89 -5.62 -1.37
N LEU A 434 7.55 -6.62 -0.76
CA LEU A 434 8.33 -6.46 0.45
C LEU A 434 9.80 -6.20 0.14
N GLY A 435 10.36 -5.13 0.67
CA GLY A 435 11.80 -4.87 0.58
C GLY A 435 12.65 -5.90 1.36
N PRO A 436 13.97 -5.65 1.47
CA PRO A 436 14.92 -6.57 2.11
C PRO A 436 14.77 -6.62 3.65
N ALA A 437 13.95 -5.74 4.22
CA ALA A 437 13.72 -5.65 5.66
C ALA A 437 12.26 -5.40 5.99
N LYS A 438 11.77 -6.09 7.02
CA LYS A 438 10.40 -6.01 7.54
C LYS A 438 10.38 -6.29 9.03
N LEU A 439 9.36 -5.83 9.73
CA LEU A 439 9.11 -6.15 11.13
C LEU A 439 7.63 -6.47 11.31
N LEU A 440 7.36 -7.58 12.00
CA LEU A 440 6.00 -8.04 12.27
C LEU A 440 5.37 -7.17 13.36
N LEU A 441 4.10 -6.85 13.19
CA LEU A 441 3.27 -6.19 14.19
C LEU A 441 2.22 -7.18 14.69
N GLU A 442 2.16 -7.33 16.01
CA GLU A 442 1.19 -8.20 16.68
C GLU A 442 0.21 -7.37 17.51
N PHE A 443 -1.09 -7.58 17.35
CA PHE A 443 -2.08 -6.81 18.08
C PHE A 443 -2.11 -7.23 19.56
N VAL A 444 -2.05 -6.26 20.47
CA VAL A 444 -2.07 -6.50 21.91
C VAL A 444 -3.52 -6.43 22.42
N PRO A 445 -4.07 -7.49 23.05
CA PRO A 445 -5.41 -7.51 23.65
C PRO A 445 -5.61 -6.43 24.74
N PRO A 446 -6.86 -6.07 25.15
CA PRO A 446 -8.06 -6.90 25.15
C PRO A 446 -8.98 -6.61 23.95
N LYS A 447 -9.37 -7.68 23.24
CA LYS A 447 -10.29 -7.77 22.07
C LYS A 447 -9.65 -7.67 20.68
N GLY A 448 -9.03 -8.79 20.27
CA GLY A 448 -9.63 -9.65 19.24
C GLY A 448 -9.70 -9.10 17.82
N THR A 449 -8.59 -8.56 17.30
CA THR A 449 -8.47 -8.52 15.84
C THR A 449 -7.95 -9.87 15.34
N ASN A 450 -8.55 -10.39 14.27
CA ASN A 450 -8.01 -11.54 13.53
C ASN A 450 -7.00 -11.10 12.46
N ARG A 451 -6.59 -9.82 12.46
CA ARG A 451 -5.54 -9.30 11.58
C ARG A 451 -4.19 -9.79 12.05
N VAL A 452 -3.74 -10.90 11.47
CA VAL A 452 -2.39 -11.44 11.60
C VAL A 452 -1.51 -10.94 10.45
N ALA A 453 -0.18 -11.03 10.60
CA ALA A 453 0.84 -10.62 9.61
C ALA A 453 0.78 -9.19 9.06
N ILE A 454 0.29 -8.23 9.86
CA ILE A 454 0.53 -6.82 9.56
C ILE A 454 2.00 -6.51 9.87
N MET A 455 2.64 -5.73 9.01
CA MET A 455 4.07 -5.43 9.13
C MET A 455 4.32 -3.93 8.96
N MET A 456 5.47 -3.46 9.43
CA MET A 456 6.12 -2.29 8.83
C MET A 456 7.28 -2.76 7.96
N HIS A 457 7.40 -2.23 6.76
CA HIS A 457 8.46 -2.67 5.84
C HIS A 457 8.84 -1.56 4.86
N LEU A 458 10.00 -1.73 4.23
CA LEU A 458 10.38 -0.90 3.09
C LEU A 458 9.47 -1.22 1.89
N ASP A 459 8.76 -0.22 1.38
CA ASP A 459 7.81 -0.33 0.26
C ASP A 459 8.56 -0.36 -1.08
N TRP A 460 9.06 -1.54 -1.43
CA TRP A 460 9.95 -1.74 -2.59
C TRP A 460 9.21 -1.65 -3.94
N ASN A 461 7.88 -1.69 -3.94
CA ASN A 461 7.06 -1.61 -5.14
C ASN A 461 6.35 -0.27 -5.32
N LYS A 462 6.55 0.73 -4.45
CA LYS A 462 5.96 2.07 -4.54
C LYS A 462 5.89 2.63 -5.96
N SER A 463 6.96 2.51 -6.75
CA SER A 463 7.03 3.03 -8.12
C SER A 463 6.13 2.32 -9.14
N THR A 464 5.64 1.12 -8.81
CA THR A 464 4.89 0.24 -9.71
C THR A 464 3.46 -0.05 -9.24
N TYR A 465 3.26 -0.18 -7.92
CA TYR A 465 1.94 -0.33 -7.32
C TYR A 465 2.04 0.05 -5.83
N PRO A 466 1.86 1.33 -5.50
CA PRO A 466 1.96 1.80 -4.13
C PRO A 466 0.85 1.19 -3.29
N GLY A 467 1.21 0.75 -2.09
CA GLY A 467 0.26 0.18 -1.14
C GLY A 467 0.47 -1.31 -0.91
N THR A 468 0.47 -1.63 0.37
CA THR A 468 0.79 -2.94 0.92
C THR A 468 -0.52 -3.53 1.45
N ALA A 469 -0.55 -4.83 1.77
CA ALA A 469 -1.78 -5.54 2.16
C ALA A 469 -2.30 -5.17 3.57
N GLY A 470 -2.55 -3.89 3.84
CA GLY A 470 -2.87 -3.34 5.16
C GLY A 470 -1.66 -3.06 6.05
N CYS A 471 -0.44 -3.29 5.54
CA CYS A 471 0.81 -2.97 6.23
C CYS A 471 1.08 -1.46 6.24
N VAL A 472 2.10 -1.06 7.00
CA VAL A 472 2.64 0.31 7.01
C VAL A 472 3.86 0.33 6.08
N GLY A 473 3.75 1.05 4.97
CA GLY A 473 4.81 1.18 3.98
C GLY A 473 5.76 2.33 4.33
N ILE A 474 7.07 2.05 4.38
CA ILE A 474 8.12 3.05 4.54
C ILE A 474 8.76 3.30 3.18
N ASP A 475 8.84 4.56 2.77
CA ASP A 475 9.09 4.92 1.37
C ASP A 475 10.56 4.87 0.95
N SER A 476 11.50 4.89 1.90
CA SER A 476 12.92 5.01 1.60
C SER A 476 13.79 4.17 2.54
N ILE A 477 14.95 3.74 2.04
CA ILE A 477 15.97 3.08 2.85
C ILE A 477 16.42 4.01 3.99
N THR A 478 16.51 5.31 3.73
CA THR A 478 16.88 6.31 4.73
C THR A 478 15.90 6.32 5.90
N ASP A 479 14.60 6.38 5.63
CA ASP A 479 13.58 6.35 6.69
C ASP A 479 13.53 4.99 7.39
N PHE A 480 13.74 3.88 6.65
CA PHE A 480 13.83 2.57 7.29
C PHE A 480 15.05 2.47 8.23
N LYS A 481 16.20 3.04 7.86
CA LYS A 481 17.37 3.16 8.74
C LYS A 481 17.09 4.03 9.97
N ARG A 482 16.30 5.11 9.81
CA ARG A 482 15.86 5.95 10.96
C ARG A 482 15.03 5.12 11.94
N LEU A 483 14.09 4.32 11.46
CA LEU A 483 13.31 3.40 12.30
C LEU A 483 14.20 2.35 13.00
N VAL A 484 15.17 1.77 12.29
CA VAL A 484 16.17 0.86 12.89
C VAL A 484 16.96 1.57 14.00
N GLY A 485 17.31 2.84 13.81
CA GLY A 485 17.95 3.69 14.81
C GLY A 485 17.10 3.85 16.06
N TRP A 486 15.81 4.20 15.91
CA TRP A 486 14.86 4.33 17.03
C TRP A 486 14.74 3.01 17.81
N LEU A 487 14.63 1.88 17.10
CA LEU A 487 14.54 0.54 17.71
C LEU A 487 15.80 0.17 18.50
N ARG A 488 16.99 0.59 18.06
CA ARG A 488 18.24 0.31 18.78
C ARG A 488 18.50 1.26 19.95
N GLU A 489 17.97 2.47 19.89
CA GLU A 489 18.25 3.50 20.89
C GLU A 489 17.49 3.24 22.19
N THR A 490 16.20 2.94 22.12
CA THR A 490 15.34 2.78 23.30
C THR A 490 14.46 1.54 23.29
N ASP A 491 14.57 0.71 22.26
CA ASP A 491 13.77 -0.50 22.06
C ASP A 491 12.25 -0.28 22.27
N PRO A 492 11.62 0.72 21.62
CA PRO A 492 10.18 1.00 21.76
C PRO A 492 9.37 -0.13 21.12
N ARG A 493 9.03 -1.15 21.91
CA ARG A 493 8.26 -2.32 21.46
C ARG A 493 6.76 -2.10 21.42
N ASP A 494 6.29 -1.02 22.01
CA ASP A 494 4.90 -0.62 21.95
C ASP A 494 4.67 0.34 20.77
N LEU A 495 3.75 -0.02 19.88
CA LEU A 495 3.20 0.82 18.82
C LEU A 495 1.73 1.13 19.14
N TYR A 496 1.42 2.40 19.29
CA TYR A 496 0.05 2.89 19.42
C TYR A 496 -0.43 3.40 18.06
N VAL A 497 -1.51 2.82 17.56
CA VAL A 497 -2.14 3.23 16.29
C VAL A 497 -3.41 3.99 16.63
N ASP A 498 -3.43 5.31 16.45
CA ASP A 498 -4.56 6.18 16.82
C ASP A 498 -5.17 6.88 15.60
N TRP A 499 -6.38 6.45 15.25
CA TRP A 499 -7.16 6.97 14.13
C TRP A 499 -8.23 7.97 14.58
N GLY A 500 -8.30 8.30 15.88
CA GLY A 500 -9.32 9.15 16.48
C GLY A 500 -10.66 8.45 16.68
N LEU A 501 -10.69 7.11 16.70
CA LEU A 501 -11.91 6.30 16.90
C LEU A 501 -12.15 6.02 18.40
N GLY A 502 -11.17 6.32 19.27
CA GLY A 502 -11.33 6.30 20.73
C GLY A 502 -11.18 4.92 21.38
N SER A 503 -10.39 4.02 20.78
CA SER A 503 -10.02 2.72 21.37
C SER A 503 -8.62 2.68 21.98
N VAL A 504 -7.80 3.71 21.75
CA VAL A 504 -6.43 3.81 22.25
C VAL A 504 -6.35 4.73 23.46
N LYS A 505 -5.58 4.31 24.47
CA LYS A 505 -5.12 5.15 25.57
C LYS A 505 -3.61 5.20 25.52
N LEU A 506 -3.05 6.39 25.32
CA LEU A 506 -1.61 6.60 25.34
C LEU A 506 -1.09 6.49 26.78
N PRO A 507 0.18 6.05 26.97
CA PRO A 507 0.81 5.87 28.27
C PRO A 507 0.75 7.08 29.20
#